data_AF-A0AAD4K4U5-F1
#
_entry.id   AF-A0AAD4K4U5-F1
#
_cell.length_a   1.000
_cell.length_b   1.000
_cell.length_c   1.000
_cell.angle_alpha   90.00
_cell.angle_beta   90.00
_cell.angle_gamma   90.00
#
_symmetry.space_group_name_H-M   'P 1'
#
loop_
_entity.id
_entity.type
_entity.pdbx_description
1 polymer ?
#
loop_
_entity_poly.entity_id
_entity_poly.type
_entity_poly.pdbx_seq_one_letter_code
_entity_poly.pdbx_strand_id
1 'polypeptide(L)'
;MEAVISAWIQHNPSTAEVGYLEQYLGIIDRWDVQDDIKENLIRDTEQFYLKKQQSQQVHLLPKILTLDNKKCLGRPFPTFDACVLHADADIAHAKNIVKNLESPPYKMKLFLNHRDLLLDVAFEPSILLELMTNCCNYLIVVVTEEFLSSREYTYFVSFTQNLEVGKRTRKIIPIVYNSEMELPQSLYIYTSIDYENKLKFWNKLASSIYKENVTELYYSGQQLEQE
;
A
#
# COMPACT_ATOMS: atom_id res chain seq x y z
N MET A 1 -7.87 -38.22 -1.85
CA MET A 1 -7.83 -37.27 -0.72
C MET A 1 -8.92 -36.21 -0.84
N GLU A 2 -9.03 -35.50 -1.98
CA GLU A 2 -10.09 -34.49 -2.19
C GLU A 2 -11.53 -35.01 -2.02
N ALA A 3 -11.83 -36.23 -2.49
CA ALA A 3 -13.17 -36.81 -2.37
C ALA A 3 -13.60 -37.03 -0.91
N VAL A 4 -12.66 -37.38 -0.03
CA VAL A 4 -12.91 -37.60 1.41
C VAL A 4 -13.15 -36.28 2.11
N ILE A 5 -12.31 -35.27 1.85
CA ILE A 5 -12.44 -33.93 2.40
C ILE A 5 -13.76 -33.28 1.93
N SER A 6 -14.09 -33.43 0.64
CA SER A 6 -15.33 -32.90 0.07
C SER A 6 -16.56 -33.55 0.67
N ALA A 7 -16.55 -34.87 0.86
CA ALA A 7 -17.64 -35.59 1.51
C ALA A 7 -17.81 -35.17 2.98
N TRP A 8 -16.71 -34.97 3.70
CA TRP A 8 -16.74 -34.54 5.11
C TRP A 8 -17.34 -33.12 5.26
N ILE A 9 -16.90 -32.17 4.41
CA ILE A 9 -17.43 -30.80 4.37
C ILE A 9 -18.92 -30.79 4.01
N GLN A 10 -19.34 -31.60 3.03
CA GLN A 10 -20.74 -31.66 2.59
C GLN A 10 -21.67 -32.27 3.63
N HIS A 11 -21.22 -33.28 4.37
CA HIS A 11 -22.08 -33.98 5.33
C HIS A 11 -22.32 -33.16 6.61
N ASN A 12 -21.31 -32.49 7.16
CA ASN A 12 -21.46 -31.67 8.37
C ASN A 12 -20.48 -30.49 8.38
N PRO A 13 -20.83 -29.35 7.76
CA PRO A 13 -19.91 -28.22 7.62
C PRO A 13 -19.52 -27.57 8.96
N SER A 14 -20.34 -27.70 10.00
CA SER A 14 -20.05 -27.16 11.35
C SER A 14 -19.05 -28.00 12.15
N THR A 15 -18.78 -29.24 11.73
CA THR A 15 -17.79 -30.12 12.37
C THR A 15 -16.61 -30.44 11.47
N ALA A 16 -16.58 -29.90 10.25
CA ALA A 16 -15.48 -30.02 9.31
C ALA A 16 -14.35 -29.00 9.61
N GLU A 17 -13.91 -28.96 10.88
CA GLU A 17 -12.83 -28.09 11.36
C GLU A 17 -11.65 -28.93 11.86
N VAL A 18 -10.44 -28.36 11.81
CA VAL A 18 -9.20 -29.03 12.27
C VAL A 18 -9.31 -29.52 13.71
N GLY A 19 -9.98 -28.76 14.60
CA GLY A 19 -10.17 -29.17 16.00
C GLY A 19 -11.05 -30.41 16.16
N TYR A 20 -12.07 -30.57 15.33
CA TYR A 20 -12.90 -31.78 15.34
C TYR A 20 -12.19 -32.98 14.70
N LEU A 21 -11.29 -32.76 13.74
CA LEU A 21 -10.44 -33.83 13.18
C LEU A 21 -9.62 -34.50 14.30
N GLU A 22 -8.94 -33.70 15.12
CA GLU A 22 -8.15 -34.20 16.24
C GLU A 22 -9.01 -34.97 17.24
N GLN A 23 -10.20 -34.47 17.56
CA GLN A 23 -11.14 -35.16 18.44
C GLN A 23 -11.60 -36.50 17.87
N TYR A 24 -11.93 -36.56 16.58
CA TYR A 24 -12.38 -37.80 15.94
C TYR A 24 -11.26 -38.83 15.84
N LEU A 25 -10.01 -38.42 15.57
CA LEU A 25 -8.85 -39.31 15.59
C LEU A 25 -8.65 -39.95 16.98
N GLY A 26 -8.85 -39.17 18.04
CA GLY A 26 -8.83 -39.70 19.41
C GLY A 26 -9.98 -40.67 19.71
N ILE A 27 -11.19 -40.40 19.22
CA ILE A 27 -12.36 -41.29 19.39
C ILE A 27 -12.16 -42.65 18.71
N ILE A 28 -11.48 -42.68 17.55
CA ILE A 28 -11.17 -43.92 16.83
C ILE A 28 -9.84 -44.55 17.26
N ASP A 29 -9.23 -44.05 18.35
CA ASP A 29 -7.99 -44.55 18.96
C ASP A 29 -6.77 -44.52 18.00
N ARG A 30 -6.71 -43.50 17.13
CA ARG A 30 -5.61 -43.27 16.17
C ARG A 30 -4.71 -42.12 16.61
N TRP A 31 -4.21 -42.23 17.84
CA TRP A 31 -3.26 -41.26 18.42
C TRP A 31 -1.93 -41.20 17.67
N ASP A 32 -1.50 -42.32 17.09
CA ASP A 32 -0.33 -42.42 16.22
C ASP A 32 -0.41 -41.44 15.04
N VAL A 33 -1.56 -41.41 14.38
CA VAL A 33 -1.80 -40.52 13.24
C VAL A 33 -1.86 -39.07 13.69
N GLN A 34 -2.48 -38.81 14.84
CA GLN A 34 -2.58 -37.46 15.39
C GLN A 34 -1.19 -36.88 15.65
N ASP A 35 -0.29 -37.64 16.28
CA ASP A 35 1.08 -37.19 16.55
C ASP A 35 1.86 -36.94 15.25
N ASP A 36 1.73 -37.83 14.26
CA ASP A 36 2.40 -37.71 12.96
C ASP A 36 1.98 -36.47 12.16
N ILE A 37 0.71 -36.06 12.25
CA ILE A 37 0.18 -34.93 11.44
C ILE A 37 0.17 -33.60 12.18
N LYS A 38 0.37 -33.58 13.49
CA LYS A 38 0.19 -32.40 14.35
C LYS A 38 0.98 -31.18 13.88
N GLU A 39 2.26 -31.36 13.57
CA GLU A 39 3.12 -30.25 13.15
C GLU A 39 2.65 -29.68 11.79
N ASN A 40 2.20 -30.54 10.88
CA ASN A 40 1.65 -30.11 9.59
C ASN A 40 0.33 -29.34 9.79
N LEU A 41 -0.56 -29.82 10.66
CA LEU A 41 -1.83 -29.13 10.97
C LEU A 41 -1.60 -27.75 11.59
N ILE A 42 -0.65 -27.63 12.52
CA ILE A 42 -0.28 -26.33 13.12
C ILE A 42 0.23 -25.39 12.03
N ARG A 43 1.20 -25.83 11.22
CA ARG A 43 1.77 -25.01 10.15
C ARG A 43 0.72 -24.57 9.13
N ASP A 44 -0.17 -25.47 8.72
CA ASP A 44 -1.23 -25.16 7.76
C ASP A 44 -2.25 -24.18 8.36
N THR A 45 -2.56 -24.32 9.65
CA THR A 45 -3.44 -23.40 10.38
C THR A 45 -2.81 -22.01 10.51
N GLU A 46 -1.52 -21.93 10.85
CA GLU A 46 -0.77 -20.66 10.89
C GLU A 46 -0.72 -20.00 9.52
N GLN A 47 -0.41 -20.75 8.46
CA GLN A 47 -0.43 -20.25 7.09
C GLN A 47 -1.82 -19.77 6.67
N PHE A 48 -2.87 -20.49 7.07
CA PHE A 48 -4.25 -20.06 6.84
C PHE A 48 -4.56 -18.75 7.57
N TYR A 49 -4.16 -18.60 8.84
CA TYR A 49 -4.35 -17.35 9.59
C TYR A 49 -3.57 -16.19 8.97
N LEU A 50 -2.33 -16.39 8.56
CA LEU A 50 -1.54 -15.38 7.86
C LEU A 50 -2.19 -14.97 6.54
N LYS A 51 -2.63 -15.93 5.72
CA LYS A 51 -3.36 -15.67 4.46
C LYS A 51 -4.71 -15.01 4.72
N LYS A 52 -5.41 -15.36 5.79
CA LYS A 52 -6.69 -14.77 6.19
C LYS A 52 -6.50 -13.34 6.68
N GLN A 53 -5.45 -13.04 7.44
CA GLN A 53 -5.09 -11.67 7.81
C GLN A 53 -4.73 -10.84 6.57
N GLN A 54 -3.94 -11.40 5.63
CA GLN A 54 -3.63 -10.76 4.36
C GLN A 54 -4.88 -10.55 3.48
N SER A 55 -5.84 -11.49 3.50
CA SER A 55 -7.08 -11.40 2.69
C SER A 55 -8.17 -10.54 3.33
N GLN A 56 -8.24 -10.46 4.66
CA GLN A 56 -9.17 -9.57 5.38
C GLN A 56 -8.72 -8.10 5.34
N GLN A 57 -7.44 -7.82 5.08
CA GLN A 57 -6.94 -6.48 4.78
C GLN A 57 -7.36 -5.96 3.39
N VAL A 58 -7.99 -6.79 2.53
CA VAL A 58 -8.39 -6.40 1.16
C VAL A 58 -9.75 -5.67 1.10
N HIS A 59 -10.43 -5.46 2.24
CA HIS A 59 -11.79 -4.91 2.27
C HIS A 59 -11.96 -3.63 3.13
N LEU A 60 -10.88 -2.90 3.38
CA LEU A 60 -10.90 -1.72 4.27
C LEU A 60 -10.88 -0.40 3.49
N LEU A 61 -10.14 -0.30 2.39
CA LEU A 61 -10.08 0.91 1.55
C LEU A 61 -11.43 1.52 1.14
N PRO A 62 -12.45 0.76 0.68
CA PRO A 62 -13.71 1.38 0.26
C PRO A 62 -14.52 1.92 1.45
N LYS A 63 -14.17 1.55 2.68
CA LYS A 63 -14.75 2.10 3.92
C LYS A 63 -13.95 3.25 4.49
N ILE A 64 -12.71 3.48 4.04
CA ILE A 64 -11.73 4.40 4.65
C ILE A 64 -11.54 5.68 3.82
N LEU A 65 -11.73 5.62 2.50
CA LEU A 65 -11.59 6.76 1.58
C LEU A 65 -12.90 7.54 1.44
N THR A 66 -12.84 8.87 1.41
CA THR A 66 -13.97 9.81 1.56
C THR A 66 -15.21 9.58 0.65
N LEU A 67 -16.34 10.14 1.12
CA LEU A 67 -17.71 10.04 0.62
C LEU A 67 -17.95 10.28 -0.88
N ASP A 68 -17.03 10.90 -1.62
CA ASP A 68 -17.15 11.10 -3.08
C ASP A 68 -16.90 9.81 -3.89
N ASN A 69 -16.40 8.76 -3.23
CA ASN A 69 -16.30 7.41 -3.79
C ASN A 69 -17.60 6.60 -3.68
N LYS A 70 -18.71 7.19 -3.20
CA LYS A 70 -20.04 6.54 -3.12
C LYS A 70 -20.63 6.11 -4.47
N LYS A 71 -19.96 6.36 -5.60
CA LYS A 71 -20.30 5.78 -6.92
C LYS A 71 -19.62 4.42 -7.22
N CYS A 72 -18.93 3.81 -6.26
CA CYS A 72 -18.20 2.56 -6.47
C CYS A 72 -18.92 1.32 -5.89
N LEU A 73 -20.24 1.23 -6.06
CA LEU A 73 -20.90 -0.09 -6.14
C LEU A 73 -20.66 -0.63 -7.56
N GLY A 74 -19.50 -1.26 -7.77
CA GLY A 74 -19.15 -1.93 -9.04
C GLY A 74 -18.14 -1.23 -9.97
N ARG A 75 -17.32 -0.29 -9.48
CA ARG A 75 -16.20 0.31 -10.26
C ARG A 75 -14.84 0.05 -9.60
N PRO A 76 -13.75 0.02 -10.38
CA PRO A 76 -12.39 -0.08 -9.83
C PRO A 76 -12.10 1.09 -8.89
N PHE A 77 -11.23 0.84 -7.90
CA PHE A 77 -10.84 1.81 -6.87
C PHE A 77 -10.37 3.15 -7.47
N PRO A 78 -10.48 4.27 -6.72
CA PRO A 78 -9.90 5.53 -7.16
C PRO A 78 -8.41 5.34 -7.37
N THR A 79 -7.94 5.52 -8.59
CA THR A 79 -6.52 5.52 -8.92
C THR A 79 -5.97 6.91 -8.62
N PHE A 80 -4.96 6.97 -7.77
CA PHE A 80 -4.16 8.17 -7.52
C PHE A 80 -2.82 8.00 -8.23
N ASP A 81 -2.29 9.09 -8.78
CA ASP A 81 -0.97 9.09 -9.42
C ASP A 81 0.13 8.90 -8.37
N ALA A 82 -0.03 9.50 -7.17
CA ALA A 82 0.89 9.34 -6.05
C ALA A 82 0.20 9.52 -4.69
N CYS A 83 0.76 8.90 -3.65
CA CYS A 83 0.44 9.17 -2.25
C CYS A 83 1.51 10.08 -1.64
N VAL A 84 1.12 11.08 -0.84
CA VAL A 84 2.04 11.95 -0.11
C VAL A 84 2.09 11.54 1.36
N LEU A 85 3.25 11.03 1.80
CA LEU A 85 3.55 10.72 3.19
C LEU A 85 4.34 11.88 3.80
N HIS A 86 3.90 12.34 4.97
CA HIS A 86 4.47 13.48 5.68
C HIS A 86 4.18 13.35 7.18
N ALA A 87 4.97 13.98 8.06
CA ALA A 87 4.58 14.10 9.47
C ALA A 87 3.54 15.21 9.65
N ASP A 88 2.83 15.20 10.78
CA ASP A 88 1.80 16.21 11.05
C ASP A 88 2.34 17.65 10.98
N ALA A 89 3.56 17.88 11.46
CA ALA A 89 4.25 19.17 11.37
C ALA A 89 4.49 19.64 9.92
N ASP A 90 4.64 18.70 8.99
CA ASP A 90 4.98 18.95 7.59
C ASP A 90 3.75 19.13 6.67
N ILE A 91 2.54 19.22 7.23
CA ILE A 91 1.30 19.33 6.45
C ILE A 91 1.33 20.50 5.45
N ALA A 92 2.03 21.59 5.78
CA ALA A 92 2.20 22.73 4.88
C ALA A 92 2.99 22.34 3.61
N HIS A 93 4.06 21.56 3.76
CA HIS A 93 4.84 21.03 2.64
C HIS A 93 4.02 20.07 1.79
N ALA A 94 3.29 19.14 2.43
CA ALA A 94 2.42 18.20 1.74
C ALA A 94 1.31 18.90 0.94
N LYS A 95 0.63 19.88 1.54
CA LYS A 95 -0.39 20.71 0.86
C LYS A 95 0.19 21.47 -0.32
N ASN A 96 1.42 21.97 -0.21
CA ASN A 96 2.08 22.65 -1.32
C ASN A 96 2.37 21.68 -2.48
N ILE A 97 2.82 20.46 -2.19
CA ILE A 97 3.05 19.43 -3.22
C ILE A 97 1.75 19.11 -3.95
N VAL A 98 0.69 18.80 -3.20
CA VAL A 98 -0.64 18.48 -3.74
C VAL A 98 -1.16 19.64 -4.59
N LYS A 99 -1.14 20.87 -4.05
CA LYS A 99 -1.61 22.06 -4.76
C LYS A 99 -0.91 22.25 -6.11
N ASN A 100 0.42 22.13 -6.16
CA ASN A 100 1.16 22.37 -7.40
C ASN A 100 0.96 21.24 -8.42
N LEU A 101 1.00 19.97 -8.00
CA LEU A 101 0.88 18.83 -8.91
C LEU A 101 -0.56 18.56 -9.39
N GLU A 102 -1.58 18.89 -8.60
CA GLU A 102 -2.98 18.81 -9.05
C GLU A 102 -3.39 20.00 -9.94
N SER A 103 -2.64 21.10 -9.90
CA SER A 103 -2.89 22.28 -10.74
C SER A 103 -2.31 22.12 -12.15
N PRO A 104 -2.76 22.92 -13.14
CA PRO A 104 -2.07 23.05 -14.42
C PRO A 104 -0.60 23.48 -14.21
N PRO A 105 0.37 22.93 -14.98
CA PRO A 105 0.18 22.08 -16.15
C PRO A 105 0.06 20.57 -15.86
N TYR A 106 0.31 20.12 -14.64
CA TYR A 106 0.49 18.68 -14.33
C TYR A 106 -0.81 17.91 -14.20
N LYS A 107 -1.86 18.52 -13.59
CA LYS A 107 -3.22 17.95 -13.47
C LYS A 107 -3.26 16.51 -12.91
N MET A 108 -2.36 16.19 -11.99
CA MET A 108 -2.33 14.88 -11.33
C MET A 108 -3.44 14.75 -10.29
N LYS A 109 -3.66 13.53 -9.80
CA LYS A 109 -4.51 13.24 -8.65
C LYS A 109 -3.68 12.62 -7.53
N LEU A 110 -3.47 13.37 -6.45
CA LEU A 110 -2.63 12.93 -5.33
C LEU A 110 -3.50 12.51 -4.14
N PHE A 111 -3.06 11.51 -3.39
CA PHE A 111 -3.67 11.17 -2.11
C PHE A 111 -2.98 11.93 -0.98
N LEU A 112 -3.77 12.58 -0.12
CA LEU A 112 -3.33 13.22 1.12
C LEU A 112 -4.19 12.75 2.28
N ASN A 113 -3.58 12.14 3.29
CA ASN A 113 -4.27 11.57 4.46
C ASN A 113 -5.28 12.53 5.11
N HIS A 114 -4.92 13.79 5.37
CA HIS A 114 -5.78 14.77 6.03
C HIS A 114 -7.00 15.22 5.20
N ARG A 115 -7.03 14.91 3.90
CA ARG A 115 -8.10 15.31 2.96
C ARG A 115 -8.93 14.12 2.49
N ASP A 116 -8.24 13.04 2.13
CA ASP A 116 -8.78 11.92 1.37
C ASP A 116 -9.11 10.70 2.26
N LEU A 117 -8.63 10.70 3.51
CA LEU A 117 -9.03 9.76 4.54
C LEU A 117 -10.31 10.26 5.23
N LEU A 118 -11.22 9.36 5.60
CA LEU A 118 -12.39 9.72 6.38
C LEU A 118 -12.00 10.30 7.74
N LEU A 119 -12.68 11.40 8.11
CA LEU A 119 -12.67 11.94 9.46
C LEU A 119 -13.07 10.80 10.42
N ASP A 120 -12.20 10.49 11.39
CA ASP A 120 -12.29 9.39 12.40
C ASP A 120 -11.49 8.11 12.10
N VAL A 121 -10.76 8.03 10.97
CA VAL A 121 -9.78 6.95 10.75
C VAL A 121 -8.37 7.48 11.05
N ALA A 122 -7.67 6.84 11.99
CA ALA A 122 -6.25 7.11 12.22
C ALA A 122 -5.43 6.59 11.03
N PHE A 123 -4.45 7.37 10.58
CA PHE A 123 -3.51 6.90 9.56
C PHE A 123 -2.54 5.90 10.20
N GLU A 124 -2.55 4.66 9.71
CA GLU A 124 -1.80 3.53 10.27
C GLU A 124 -1.00 2.81 9.14
N PRO A 125 0.06 2.05 9.47
CA PRO A 125 0.91 1.39 8.46
C PRO A 125 0.16 0.51 7.47
N SER A 126 -0.89 -0.18 7.95
CA SER A 126 -1.75 -1.03 7.13
C SER A 126 -2.48 -0.25 6.05
N ILE A 127 -2.92 0.99 6.35
CA ILE A 127 -3.59 1.87 5.39
C ILE A 127 -2.62 2.28 4.28
N LEU A 128 -1.38 2.66 4.64
CA LEU A 128 -0.34 2.98 3.66
C LEU A 128 -0.06 1.79 2.73
N LEU A 129 0.04 0.58 3.28
CA LEU A 129 0.27 -0.64 2.50
C LEU A 129 -0.89 -0.92 1.53
N GLU A 130 -2.14 -0.76 1.98
CA GLU A 130 -3.33 -0.99 1.16
C GLU A 130 -3.41 0.05 0.03
N LEU A 131 -3.18 1.33 0.33
CA LEU A 131 -3.14 2.43 -0.66
C LEU A 131 -2.09 2.16 -1.75
N MET A 132 -0.86 1.85 -1.33
CA MET A 132 0.24 1.57 -2.24
C MET A 132 0.07 0.24 -3.00
N THR A 133 -0.90 -0.59 -2.60
CA THR A 133 -1.19 -1.86 -3.28
C THR A 133 -2.32 -1.76 -4.29
N ASN A 134 -3.35 -0.98 -3.97
CA ASN A 134 -4.59 -0.99 -4.73
C ASN A 134 -4.92 0.36 -5.39
N CYS A 135 -4.29 1.45 -4.96
CA CYS A 135 -4.70 2.80 -5.34
C CYS A 135 -3.60 3.64 -5.99
N CYS A 136 -2.32 3.44 -5.66
CA CYS A 136 -1.20 4.22 -6.21
C CYS A 136 0.10 3.42 -6.33
N ASN A 137 0.94 3.77 -7.32
CA ASN A 137 2.25 3.15 -7.56
C ASN A 137 3.43 4.00 -7.08
N TYR A 138 3.21 5.28 -6.79
CA TYR A 138 4.23 6.23 -6.40
C TYR A 138 3.98 6.74 -4.97
N LEU A 139 5.02 6.69 -4.15
CA LEU A 139 5.01 7.23 -2.79
C LEU A 139 5.95 8.43 -2.73
N ILE A 140 5.40 9.63 -2.59
CA ILE A 140 6.16 10.84 -2.32
C ILE A 140 6.35 10.93 -0.81
N VAL A 141 7.59 11.05 -0.35
CA VAL A 141 7.90 11.17 1.08
C VAL A 141 8.47 12.55 1.35
N VAL A 142 7.80 13.35 2.18
CA VAL A 142 8.33 14.62 2.66
C VAL A 142 9.35 14.34 3.75
N VAL A 143 10.62 14.66 3.50
CA VAL A 143 11.73 14.40 4.41
C VAL A 143 12.23 15.71 5.02
N THR A 144 11.92 15.85 6.30
CA THR A 144 12.33 16.92 7.22
C THR A 144 12.84 16.29 8.53
N GLU A 145 13.42 17.08 9.43
CA GLU A 145 13.85 16.58 10.74
C GLU A 145 12.64 16.08 11.55
N GLU A 146 11.53 16.81 11.47
CA GLU A 146 10.25 16.46 12.08
C GLU A 146 9.77 15.10 11.58
N PHE A 147 9.83 14.86 10.27
CA PHE A 147 9.50 13.55 9.69
C PHE A 147 10.37 12.43 10.23
N LEU A 148 11.69 12.60 10.27
CA LEU A 148 12.60 11.56 10.76
C LEU A 148 12.36 11.20 12.23
N SER A 149 11.83 12.14 13.02
CA SER A 149 11.43 11.93 14.41
C SER A 149 10.00 11.43 14.60
N SER A 150 9.22 11.31 13.51
CA SER A 150 7.78 11.06 13.58
C SER A 150 7.40 9.59 13.51
N ARG A 151 6.13 9.33 13.85
CA ARG A 151 5.52 8.00 13.73
C ARG A 151 5.41 7.58 12.25
N GLU A 152 5.22 8.52 11.34
CA GLU A 152 5.12 8.28 9.90
C GLU A 152 6.44 7.78 9.29
N TYR A 153 7.60 8.19 9.82
CA TYR A 153 8.87 7.58 9.44
C TYR A 153 8.97 6.12 9.90
N THR A 154 8.46 5.80 11.10
CA THR A 154 8.36 4.39 11.54
C THR A 154 7.45 3.59 10.60
N TYR A 155 6.35 4.19 10.14
CA TYR A 155 5.43 3.56 9.19
C TYR A 155 6.10 3.32 7.84
N PHE A 156 6.87 4.30 7.37
CA PHE A 156 7.68 4.21 6.16
C PHE A 156 8.69 3.04 6.23
N VAL A 157 9.44 2.93 7.32
CA VAL A 157 10.40 1.83 7.51
C VAL A 157 9.68 0.48 7.55
N SER A 158 8.58 0.36 8.29
CA SER A 158 7.76 -0.85 8.33
C SER A 158 7.25 -1.22 6.93
N PHE A 159 6.74 -0.23 6.18
CA PHE A 159 6.23 -0.44 4.82
C PHE A 159 7.33 -0.92 3.86
N THR A 160 8.51 -0.30 3.89
CA THR A 160 9.63 -0.63 3.00
C THR A 160 10.24 -2.01 3.29
N GLN A 161 10.21 -2.47 4.54
CA GLN A 161 10.61 -3.84 4.90
C GLN A 161 9.63 -4.91 4.40
N ASN A 162 8.34 -4.60 4.37
CA ASN A 162 7.27 -5.51 3.92
C ASN A 162 7.01 -5.45 2.41
N LEU A 163 7.74 -4.61 1.67
CA LEU A 163 7.71 -4.61 0.21
C LEU A 163 8.36 -5.91 -0.30
N GLU A 164 7.53 -6.91 -0.64
CA GLU A 164 8.00 -8.20 -1.17
C GLU A 164 8.98 -8.00 -2.34
N VAL A 165 10.20 -8.50 -2.16
CA VAL A 165 11.26 -8.56 -3.17
C VAL A 165 10.84 -9.55 -4.25
N GLY A 166 10.06 -9.10 -5.23
CA GLY A 166 9.70 -9.94 -6.37
C GLY A 166 8.61 -9.41 -7.28
N LYS A 167 7.72 -8.53 -6.80
CA LYS A 167 6.60 -8.03 -7.61
C LYS A 167 6.24 -6.58 -7.26
N ARG A 168 6.89 -5.63 -7.94
CA ARG A 168 6.31 -4.38 -8.52
C ARG A 168 7.27 -3.20 -8.48
N THR A 169 7.21 -2.46 -9.58
CA THR A 169 7.83 -1.20 -9.98
C THR A 169 7.50 0.02 -9.10
N ARG A 170 7.17 -0.18 -7.82
CA ARG A 170 6.75 0.92 -6.92
C ARG A 170 7.92 1.86 -6.68
N LYS A 171 7.69 3.15 -6.93
CA LYS A 171 8.74 4.17 -6.86
C LYS A 171 8.48 5.08 -5.67
N ILE A 172 9.36 4.97 -4.68
CA ILE A 172 9.45 5.89 -3.56
C ILE A 172 10.29 7.09 -4.02
N ILE A 173 9.76 8.30 -3.80
CA ILE A 173 10.38 9.57 -4.20
C ILE A 173 10.52 10.44 -2.94
N PRO A 174 11.66 10.39 -2.26
CA PRO A 174 11.93 11.29 -1.13
C PRO A 174 12.14 12.72 -1.64
N ILE A 175 11.50 13.68 -0.97
CA ILE A 175 11.73 15.12 -1.16
C ILE A 175 12.45 15.62 0.08
N VAL A 176 13.69 16.06 -0.10
CA VAL A 176 14.54 16.56 0.98
C VAL A 176 14.45 18.07 1.00
N TYR A 177 14.02 18.62 2.14
CA TYR A 177 13.82 20.07 2.29
C TYR A 177 15.04 20.82 2.84
N ASN A 178 15.97 20.11 3.48
CA ASN A 178 17.24 20.62 3.98
C ASN A 178 18.38 19.73 3.45
N SER A 179 19.23 20.26 2.57
CA SER A 179 20.33 19.52 1.96
C SER A 179 21.47 19.18 2.93
N GLU A 180 21.56 19.87 4.06
CA GLU A 180 22.60 19.65 5.08
C GLU A 180 22.21 18.55 6.09
N MET A 181 20.97 18.05 6.04
CA MET A 181 20.46 17.02 6.95
C MET A 181 21.07 15.65 6.65
N GLU A 182 21.44 14.93 7.71
CA GLU A 182 21.87 13.53 7.60
C GLU A 182 20.66 12.61 7.41
N LEU A 183 20.56 12.01 6.22
CA LEU A 183 19.50 11.04 5.95
C LEU A 183 19.84 9.65 6.52
N PRO A 184 18.87 8.94 7.08
CA PRO A 184 19.06 7.55 7.48
C PRO A 184 19.30 6.63 6.28
N GLN A 185 19.99 5.51 6.52
CA GLN A 185 20.32 4.51 5.50
C GLN A 185 19.10 3.95 4.75
N SER A 186 17.94 3.91 5.42
CA SER A 186 16.65 3.50 4.84
C SER A 186 16.26 4.34 3.61
N LEU A 187 16.75 5.58 3.50
CA LEU A 187 16.45 6.49 2.40
C LEU A 187 17.51 6.51 1.29
N TYR A 188 18.74 6.06 1.54
CA TYR A 188 19.86 6.12 0.57
C TYR A 188 19.63 5.29 -0.69
N ILE A 189 18.81 4.25 -0.62
CA ILE A 189 18.49 3.40 -1.77
C ILE A 189 17.55 4.08 -2.77
N TYR A 190 16.95 5.22 -2.41
CA TYR A 190 16.00 5.95 -3.25
C TYR A 190 16.63 7.20 -3.85
N THR A 191 16.25 7.53 -5.09
CA THR A 191 16.65 8.79 -5.70
C THR A 191 15.85 9.94 -5.10
N SER A 192 16.50 10.74 -4.25
CA SER A 192 15.88 11.91 -3.64
C SER A 192 15.82 13.12 -4.58
N ILE A 193 14.88 14.02 -4.29
CA ILE A 193 14.74 15.33 -4.92
C ILE A 193 14.94 16.39 -3.86
N ASP A 194 15.99 17.19 -4.01
CA ASP A 194 16.22 18.39 -3.21
C ASP A 194 15.23 19.50 -3.60
N TYR A 195 14.52 20.02 -2.60
CA TYR A 195 13.56 21.12 -2.74
C TYR A 195 14.23 22.50 -2.87
N GLU A 196 15.44 22.70 -2.34
CA GLU A 196 16.14 23.97 -2.38
C GLU A 196 16.49 24.39 -3.82
N ASN A 197 16.68 23.40 -4.70
CA ASN A 197 16.82 23.62 -6.14
C ASN A 197 15.47 23.88 -6.85
N LYS A 198 14.87 25.03 -6.54
CA LYS A 198 13.51 25.41 -6.97
C LYS A 198 13.32 25.51 -8.48
N LEU A 199 14.37 25.83 -9.25
CA LEU A 199 14.26 26.15 -10.68
C LEU A 199 13.67 25.00 -11.53
N LYS A 200 13.84 23.75 -11.11
CA LYS A 200 13.33 22.57 -11.84
C LYS A 200 12.61 21.55 -10.96
N PHE A 201 12.39 21.88 -9.69
CA PHE A 201 11.83 20.98 -8.70
C PHE A 201 10.52 20.32 -9.17
N TRP A 202 9.52 21.13 -9.52
CA TRP A 202 8.19 20.65 -9.89
C TRP A 202 8.20 19.78 -11.16
N ASN A 203 8.96 20.19 -12.18
CA ASN A 203 9.11 19.42 -13.41
C ASN A 203 9.82 18.09 -13.15
N LYS A 204 10.87 18.08 -12.30
CA LYS A 204 11.59 16.87 -11.92
C LYS A 204 10.66 15.92 -11.16
N LEU A 205 9.95 16.42 -10.15
CA LEU A 205 9.00 15.65 -9.35
C LEU A 205 7.88 15.06 -10.21
N ALA A 206 7.25 15.88 -11.06
CA ALA A 206 6.19 15.42 -11.95
C ALA A 206 6.69 14.35 -12.94
N SER A 207 7.88 14.55 -13.52
CA SER A 207 8.49 13.59 -14.45
C SER A 207 8.85 12.25 -13.79
N SER A 208 9.16 12.25 -12.49
CA SER A 208 9.44 11.02 -11.75
C SER A 208 8.21 10.13 -11.60
N ILE A 209 7.01 10.71 -11.67
CA ILE A 209 5.71 10.02 -11.59
C ILE A 209 5.22 9.64 -13.00
N TYR A 210 5.34 10.55 -13.99
CA TYR A 210 4.83 10.36 -15.35
C TYR A 210 5.65 9.45 -16.26
N LYS A 211 6.86 9.02 -15.87
CA LYS A 211 7.79 8.29 -16.76
C LYS A 211 7.30 6.93 -17.29
N GLU A 212 6.13 6.45 -16.88
CA GLU A 212 5.47 5.25 -17.44
C GLU A 212 4.33 5.54 -18.44
N ASN A 213 3.92 6.81 -18.62
CA ASN A 213 2.89 7.23 -19.60
C ASN A 213 3.45 8.10 -20.74
N VAL A 214 4.77 8.04 -21.00
CA VAL A 214 5.46 8.93 -21.95
C VAL A 214 5.07 8.65 -23.41
N THR A 215 4.37 7.55 -23.69
CA THR A 215 3.90 7.26 -25.06
C THR A 215 2.80 8.23 -25.50
N GLU A 216 1.87 8.65 -24.64
CA GLU A 216 0.71 9.45 -25.08
C GLU A 216 0.98 10.97 -25.20
N LEU A 217 1.92 11.51 -24.43
CA LEU A 217 2.28 12.93 -24.49
C LEU A 217 3.13 13.29 -25.72
N TYR A 218 3.90 12.33 -26.25
CA TYR A 218 4.66 12.52 -27.49
C TYR A 218 3.76 12.54 -28.74
N TYR A 219 2.66 11.77 -28.76
CA TYR A 219 1.75 11.73 -29.91
C TYR A 219 0.71 12.86 -29.92
N SER A 220 0.34 13.39 -28.76
CA SER A 220 -0.60 14.53 -28.67
C SER A 220 0.06 15.88 -29.01
N GLY A 221 1.39 16.00 -28.86
CA GLY A 221 2.14 17.20 -29.28
C GLY A 221 2.37 17.32 -30.79
N GLN A 222 2.38 16.21 -31.54
CA GLN A 222 2.64 16.22 -32.99
C GLN A 222 1.38 16.46 -33.83
N GLN A 223 0.18 16.38 -33.25
CA GLN A 223 -1.08 16.63 -33.98
C GLN A 223 -1.52 18.11 -33.98
N LEU A 224 -0.91 18.97 -33.14
CA LEU A 224 -1.23 20.40 -33.10
C LEU A 224 -0.31 21.27 -33.95
N GLU A 225 0.70 20.69 -34.62
CA GLU A 225 1.61 21.40 -35.54
C GLU A 225 1.33 21.08 -37.02
N GLN A 226 0.22 20.40 -37.35
CA GLN A 226 -0.15 20.06 -38.73
C GLN A 226 -1.54 20.52 -39.18
N GLU A 227 -2.20 21.44 -38.47
CA GLU A 227 -3.40 22.14 -38.96
C GLU A 227 -3.28 23.67 -38.85
#